data_AF-A0A7T8KW75-F1
#
_entry.id   AF-A0A7T8KW75-F1
#
_cell.length_a   1.000
_cell.length_b   1.000
_cell.length_c   1.000
_cell.angle_alpha   90.00
_cell.angle_beta   90.00
_cell.angle_gamma   90.00
#
_symmetry.space_group_name_H-M   'P 1'
#
loop_
_entity.id
_entity.type
_entity.pdbx_description
1 polymer ?
#
loop_
_entity_poly.entity_id
_entity_poly.type
_entity_poly.pdbx_seq_one_letter_code
_entity_poly.pdbx_strand_id
1 'polypeptide(L)'
;KGVGDFQVFGSQYSMRIWLDPAKLNSYQLTPGDVSSAIQAQNVQISSGQLGGLPAVKGQQLNATIIGKTRLQTAEQFENILLKVNPDGSQV
;
A
#
# COMPACT_ATOMS: atom_id res chain seq x y z
N LYS A 1 -3.14 -26.35 31.70
CA LYS A 1 -3.01 -25.33 30.62
C LYS A 1 -4.04 -25.65 29.57
N GLY A 2 -4.98 -24.75 29.28
CA GLY A 2 -5.98 -24.99 28.24
C GLY A 2 -6.86 -23.77 28.06
N VAL A 3 -6.70 -23.07 26.94
CA VAL A 3 -7.74 -22.20 26.39
C VAL A 3 -8.44 -23.04 25.33
N GLY A 4 -9.76 -23.19 25.45
CA GLY A 4 -10.58 -23.92 24.48
C GLY A 4 -10.86 -23.03 23.27
N ASP A 5 -11.83 -22.12 23.41
CA ASP A 5 -12.14 -21.08 22.44
C ASP A 5 -12.19 -19.71 23.13
N PHE A 6 -11.84 -18.65 22.40
CA PHE A 6 -11.97 -17.27 22.85
C PHE A 6 -12.75 -16.46 21.82
N GLN A 7 -13.72 -15.67 22.30
CA GLN A 7 -14.47 -14.73 21.49
C GLN A 7 -14.13 -13.31 21.91
N VAL A 8 -13.67 -12.50 20.96
CA VAL A 8 -13.44 -11.07 21.18
C VAL A 8 -14.74 -10.32 20.90
N PHE A 9 -15.31 -9.67 21.91
CA PHE A 9 -16.42 -8.75 21.73
C PHE A 9 -15.89 -7.38 21.28
N GLY A 10 -15.71 -7.24 19.98
CA GLY A 10 -15.17 -6.06 19.32
C GLY A 10 -14.61 -6.41 17.94
N SER A 11 -14.06 -5.42 17.24
CA SER A 11 -13.35 -5.65 15.98
C SER A 11 -11.89 -5.23 16.10
N GLN A 12 -11.01 -5.94 15.41
CA GLN A 12 -9.65 -5.45 15.16
C GLN A 12 -9.69 -4.06 14.49
N TYR A 13 -8.63 -3.27 14.70
CA TYR A 13 -8.49 -2.00 14.01
C TYR A 13 -8.45 -2.20 12.49
N SER A 14 -8.94 -1.20 11.76
CA SER A 14 -8.91 -1.17 10.30
C SER A 14 -8.68 0.26 9.86
N MET A 15 -7.90 0.43 8.79
CA MET A 15 -7.76 1.73 8.15
C MET A 15 -9.10 2.12 7.53
N ARG A 16 -9.65 3.28 7.92
CA ARG A 16 -10.92 3.79 7.41
C ARG A 16 -10.67 5.05 6.60
N ILE A 17 -11.17 5.07 5.38
CA ILE A 17 -11.05 6.20 4.46
C ILE A 17 -12.46 6.75 4.25
N TRP A 18 -12.69 7.96 4.72
CA TRP A 18 -13.97 8.66 4.61
C TRP A 18 -13.92 9.62 3.44
N LEU A 19 -14.75 9.38 2.43
CA LEU A 19 -14.73 10.14 1.19
C LEU A 19 -15.66 11.35 1.30
N ASP A 20 -15.18 12.49 0.81
CA ASP A 20 -15.99 13.69 0.61
C ASP A 20 -16.49 13.72 -0.85
N PRO A 21 -17.80 13.52 -1.10
CA PRO A 21 -18.33 13.47 -2.45
C PRO A 21 -18.20 14.80 -3.21
N ALA A 22 -18.17 15.94 -2.51
CA ALA A 22 -17.99 17.24 -3.14
C ALA A 22 -16.57 17.40 -3.71
N LYS A 23 -15.55 16.96 -2.95
CA LYS A 23 -14.16 16.95 -3.41
C LYS A 23 -13.92 15.96 -4.54
N LEU A 24 -14.52 14.77 -4.47
CA LEU A 24 -14.42 13.80 -5.57
C LEU A 24 -14.97 14.40 -6.87
N ASN A 25 -16.12 15.05 -6.80
CA ASN A 25 -16.72 15.70 -7.97
C ASN A 25 -15.84 16.85 -8.52
N SER A 26 -15.22 17.67 -7.66
CA SER A 26 -14.35 18.77 -8.12
C SER A 26 -13.13 18.30 -8.88
N TYR A 27 -12.63 17.09 -8.60
CA TYR A 27 -11.48 16.49 -9.28
C TYR A 27 -11.86 15.46 -10.36
N GLN A 28 -13.17 15.30 -10.62
CA GLN A 28 -13.73 14.29 -11.53
C GLN A 28 -13.26 12.88 -11.17
N LEU A 29 -13.30 12.56 -9.87
CA LEU A 29 -12.97 11.26 -9.30
C LEU A 29 -14.24 10.55 -8.82
N THR A 30 -14.18 9.23 -8.79
CA THR A 30 -15.20 8.35 -8.25
C THR A 30 -14.65 7.55 -7.06
N PRO A 31 -15.52 6.97 -6.21
CA PRO A 31 -15.06 6.01 -5.20
C PRO A 31 -14.30 4.81 -5.78
N GLY A 32 -14.58 4.44 -7.03
CA GLY A 32 -13.85 3.40 -7.76
C GLY A 32 -12.38 3.76 -7.97
N ASP A 33 -12.11 5.00 -8.39
CA ASP A 33 -10.75 5.50 -8.59
C ASP A 33 -9.93 5.45 -7.31
N VAL A 34 -10.55 5.83 -6.18
CA VAL A 34 -9.92 5.76 -4.86
C VAL A 34 -9.60 4.31 -4.48
N SER A 35 -10.55 3.39 -4.68
CA SER A 35 -10.34 1.97 -4.39
C SER A 35 -9.20 1.38 -5.22
N SER A 36 -9.17 1.67 -6.52
CA SER A 36 -8.11 1.24 -7.42
C SER A 36 -6.75 1.82 -7.04
N ALA A 37 -6.69 3.11 -6.67
CA ALA A 37 -5.45 3.74 -6.24
C ALA A 37 -4.89 3.10 -4.96
N ILE A 38 -5.75 2.81 -3.98
CA ILE A 38 -5.36 2.11 -2.75
C ILE A 38 -4.83 0.72 -3.08
N GLN A 39 -5.54 -0.05 -3.92
CA GLN A 39 -5.12 -1.40 -4.30
C GLN A 39 -3.79 -1.42 -5.06
N ALA A 40 -3.54 -0.41 -5.89
CA ALA A 40 -2.31 -0.29 -6.68
C ALA A 40 -1.10 0.14 -5.85
N GLN A 41 -1.31 0.94 -4.80
CA GLN A 41 -0.23 1.55 -4.02
C GLN A 41 0.02 0.87 -2.66
N ASN A 42 -1.01 0.28 -2.05
CA ASN A 42 -0.89 -0.53 -0.83
C ASN A 42 -0.56 -2.00 -1.14
N VAL A 43 0.56 -2.20 -1.83
CA VAL A 43 1.02 -3.53 -2.27
C VAL A 43 2.32 -3.93 -1.58
N GLN A 44 2.54 -5.24 -1.44
CA GLN A 44 3.82 -5.78 -1.03
C GLN A 44 4.46 -6.50 -2.23
N ILE A 45 5.58 -5.97 -2.71
CA ILE A 45 6.28 -6.51 -3.87
C ILE A 45 7.56 -7.20 -3.40
N SER A 46 7.65 -8.51 -3.62
CA SER A 46 8.91 -9.24 -3.46
C SER A 46 9.82 -8.90 -4.65
N SER A 47 10.91 -8.18 -4.39
CA SER A 47 11.80 -7.66 -5.44
C SER A 47 13.05 -8.53 -5.66
N GLY A 48 13.11 -9.71 -5.04
CA GLY A 48 14.24 -10.62 -5.17
C GLY A 48 15.48 -10.17 -4.40
N GLN A 49 16.65 -10.58 -4.87
CA GLN A 49 17.93 -10.34 -4.19
C GLN A 49 19.03 -10.02 -5.21
N LEU A 50 19.89 -9.07 -4.89
CA LEU A 50 21.14 -8.81 -5.60
C LEU A 50 22.13 -9.93 -5.25
N GLY A 51 22.74 -10.55 -6.25
CA GLY A 51 23.69 -11.66 -6.04
C GLY A 51 23.03 -12.93 -5.47
N GLY A 52 21.72 -13.10 -5.67
CA GLY A 52 21.02 -14.34 -5.35
C GLY A 52 21.50 -15.51 -6.23
N LEU A 53 21.32 -16.74 -5.76
CA LEU A 53 21.71 -17.92 -6.53
C LEU A 53 20.74 -18.19 -7.70
N PRO A 54 21.24 -18.70 -8.83
CA PRO A 54 22.66 -18.96 -9.14
C PRO A 54 23.42 -17.65 -9.47
N ALA A 55 24.52 -17.40 -8.76
CA ALA A 55 25.31 -16.19 -8.89
C ALA A 55 26.54 -16.40 -9.80
N VAL A 56 27.03 -15.31 -10.38
CA VAL A 56 28.31 -15.31 -11.13
C VAL A 56 29.49 -15.61 -10.20
N LYS A 57 30.51 -16.32 -10.70
CA LYS A 57 31.71 -16.65 -9.90
C LYS A 57 32.38 -15.37 -9.41
N GLY A 58 32.66 -15.31 -8.11
CA GLY A 58 33.28 -14.15 -7.47
C GLY A 58 32.30 -13.08 -6.96
N GLN A 59 30.98 -13.31 -7.05
CA GLN A 59 29.99 -12.41 -6.43
C GLN A 59 30.16 -12.37 -4.90
N GLN A 60 30.53 -11.20 -4.37
CA GLN A 60 30.74 -10.98 -2.93
C GLN A 60 29.52 -10.38 -2.22
N LEU A 61 28.72 -9.58 -2.94
CA LEU A 61 27.54 -8.91 -2.39
C LEU A 61 26.29 -9.79 -2.58
N ASN A 62 25.64 -10.14 -1.49
CA ASN A 62 24.27 -10.66 -1.48
C ASN A 62 23.39 -9.74 -0.64
N ALA A 63 22.31 -9.21 -1.22
CA ALA A 63 21.41 -8.29 -0.51
C ALA A 63 19.97 -8.46 -1.00
N THR A 64 19.01 -8.49 -0.08
CA THR A 64 17.58 -8.54 -0.42
C THR A 64 17.10 -7.18 -0.89
N ILE A 65 16.39 -7.15 -2.03
CA ILE A 65 15.77 -5.93 -2.53
C ILE A 65 14.44 -5.75 -1.82
N ILE A 66 14.30 -4.63 -1.10
CA ILE A 66 13.06 -4.25 -0.45
C ILE A 66 12.28 -3.38 -1.43
N GLY A 67 11.20 -3.93 -1.98
CA GLY A 67 10.27 -3.21 -2.85
C GLY A 67 9.24 -2.41 -2.07
N LYS A 68 8.18 -1.95 -2.76
CA LYS A 68 7.02 -1.34 -2.10
C LYS A 68 6.46 -2.29 -1.04
N THR A 69 6.21 -1.75 0.15
CA THR A 69 5.57 -2.44 1.26
C THR A 69 4.17 -1.89 1.47
N ARG A 70 3.33 -2.65 2.18
CA ARG A 70 2.03 -2.15 2.61
C ARG A 70 2.18 -0.87 3.42
N LEU A 71 1.21 0.02 3.25
CA LEU A 71 1.08 1.24 4.03
C LEU A 71 0.68 0.88 5.47
N GLN A 72 1.27 1.58 6.43
CA GLN A 72 1.19 1.29 7.86
C GLN A 72 0.61 2.45 8.67
N THR A 73 0.71 3.69 8.16
CA THR A 73 0.29 4.90 8.89
C THR A 73 -0.79 5.66 8.13
N ALA A 74 -1.59 6.46 8.83
CA ALA A 74 -2.66 7.24 8.20
C ALA A 74 -2.09 8.21 7.15
N GLU A 75 -0.96 8.84 7.45
CA GLU A 75 -0.27 9.78 6.57
C GLU A 75 0.15 9.10 5.27
N GLN A 76 0.56 7.84 5.31
CA GLN A 76 0.88 7.08 4.10
C GLN A 76 -0.34 6.83 3.21
N PHE A 77 -1.54 6.65 3.81
CA PHE A 77 -2.78 6.53 3.05
C PHE A 77 -3.27 7.88 2.50
N GLU A 78 -3.03 8.98 3.23
CA GLU A 78 -3.36 10.34 2.77
C GLU A 78 -2.52 10.77 1.57
N ASN A 79 -1.28 10.28 1.48
CA ASN A 79 -0.36 10.58 0.38
C ASN A 79 -0.51 9.61 -0.82
N ILE A 80 -1.58 8.80 -0.87
CA ILE A 80 -1.89 7.99 -2.06
C ILE A 80 -2.24 8.94 -3.21
N LEU A 81 -1.45 8.88 -4.27
CA LEU A 81 -1.70 9.68 -5.47
C LEU A 81 -2.93 9.13 -6.22
N LEU A 82 -4.00 9.90 -6.31
CA LEU A 82 -5.22 9.53 -7.02
C LEU A 82 -5.16 9.92 -8.50
N LYS A 83 -4.65 11.13 -8.79
CA LYS A 83 -4.60 11.67 -10.15
C LYS A 83 -3.50 12.72 -10.31
N VAL A 84 -2.96 12.80 -11.51
CA VAL A 84 -2.15 13.94 -11.95
C VAL A 84 -2.95 14.69 -13.02
N ASN A 85 -3.21 15.96 -12.78
CA ASN A 85 -3.95 16.81 -13.71
C ASN A 85 -3.05 17.22 -14.90
N PRO A 86 -3.64 17.66 -16.03
CA PRO A 86 -2.86 18.08 -17.21
C PRO A 86 -1.88 19.22 -16.96
N ASP A 87 -2.11 20.02 -15.92
CA ASP A 87 -1.24 21.12 -15.47
C ASP A 87 -0.09 20.66 -14.55
N GLY A 88 -0.01 19.37 -14.24
CA GLY A 88 1.00 18.77 -13.37
C GLY A 88 0.65 18.79 -11.88
N SER A 89 -0.50 19.34 -11.49
CA SER A 89 -0.98 19.27 -10.10
C SER A 89 -1.36 17.83 -9.71
N GLN A 90 -1.08 17.46 -8.46
CA GLN A 90 -1.35 16.13 -7.90
C GLN A 90 -2.57 16.18 -6.98
N VAL A 91 -3.42 15.17 -7.09
CA VAL A 91 -4.63 14.95 -6.29
C VAL A 91 -4.54 13.59 -5.62
#